data_AF-A0A660U6K2-F1
#
_entry.id   AF-A0A660U6K2-F1
#
_cell.length_a   1.000
_cell.length_b   1.000
_cell.length_c   1.000
_cell.angle_alpha   90.00
_cell.angle_beta   90.00
_cell.angle_gamma   90.00
#
_symmetry.space_group_name_H-M   'P 1'
#
loop_
_entity.id
_entity.type
_entity.pdbx_description
1 polymer ?
#
loop_
_entity_poly.entity_id
_entity_poly.type
_entity_poly.pdbx_seq_one_letter_code
_entity_poly.pdbx_strand_id
1 'polypeptide(L)'
;MSKIICSAAIRGAYKIVERAERKWKEAMDRWGPNEPVGFPETAYYLPVIYGILGIPVEKLGDMEQVLKICRRLLPPPVRERCHLPYLAPALDAGMATFFAEEIIEAIRYLEEPDFYT
;
A
#
# COMPACT_ATOMS: atom_id res chain seq x y z
N MET A 1 1.58 -10.33 -23.19
CA MET A 1 1.24 -10.36 -21.76
C MET A 1 -0.22 -10.76 -21.58
N SER A 2 -0.53 -11.64 -20.62
CA SER A 2 -1.87 -12.24 -20.50
C SER A 2 -2.89 -11.26 -19.92
N LYS A 3 -3.98 -11.02 -20.65
CA LYS A 3 -5.11 -10.18 -20.21
C LYS A 3 -5.73 -10.70 -18.92
N ILE A 4 -5.93 -12.02 -18.81
CA ILE A 4 -6.56 -12.65 -17.65
C ILE A 4 -5.74 -12.37 -16.38
N ILE A 5 -4.42 -12.54 -16.48
CA ILE A 5 -3.49 -12.32 -15.36
C ILE A 5 -3.43 -10.84 -14.98
N CYS A 6 -3.24 -9.92 -15.93
CA CYS A 6 -3.22 -8.49 -15.62
C CYS A 6 -4.54 -8.00 -15.02
N SER A 7 -5.67 -8.51 -15.51
CA SER A 7 -6.99 -8.18 -14.97
C SER A 7 -7.14 -8.68 -13.53
N ALA A 8 -6.64 -9.88 -13.22
CA ALA A 8 -6.67 -10.43 -11.88
C ALA A 8 -5.77 -9.63 -10.92
N ALA A 9 -4.55 -9.29 -11.35
CA ALA A 9 -3.60 -8.48 -10.57
C ALA A 9 -4.20 -7.11 -10.22
N ILE A 10 -4.76 -6.39 -11.20
CA ILE A 10 -5.38 -5.08 -10.98
C ILE A 10 -6.54 -5.20 -9.99
N ARG A 11 -7.43 -6.19 -10.14
CA ARG A 11 -8.52 -6.42 -9.17
C ARG A 11 -8.01 -6.73 -7.76
N GLY A 12 -6.92 -7.48 -7.65
CA GLY A 12 -6.27 -7.78 -6.37
C GLY A 12 -5.73 -6.51 -5.70
N ALA A 13 -5.05 -5.66 -6.47
CA ALA A 13 -4.51 -4.40 -5.98
C ALA A 13 -5.59 -3.49 -5.39
N TYR A 14 -6.75 -3.35 -6.05
CA TYR A 14 -7.89 -2.61 -5.49
C TYR A 14 -8.29 -3.13 -4.10
N LYS A 15 -8.43 -4.45 -3.95
CA LYS A 15 -8.83 -5.07 -2.66
C LYS A 15 -7.80 -4.83 -1.56
N ILE A 16 -6.52 -4.88 -1.89
CA ILE A 16 -5.43 -4.70 -0.91
C ILE A 16 -5.32 -3.23 -0.50
N VAL A 17 -5.40 -2.29 -1.45
CA VAL A 17 -5.41 -0.85 -1.14
C VAL A 17 -6.63 -0.49 -0.28
N GLU A 18 -7.82 -1.02 -0.59
CA GLU A 18 -9.02 -0.84 0.26
C GLU A 18 -8.85 -1.42 1.66
N ARG A 19 -8.19 -2.58 1.78
CA ARG A 19 -7.86 -3.16 3.08
C ARG A 19 -6.91 -2.27 3.88
N ALA A 20 -5.87 -1.72 3.23
CA ALA A 20 -4.91 -0.83 3.86
C ALA A 20 -5.57 0.46 4.34
N GLU A 21 -6.43 1.08 3.53
CA GLU A 21 -7.18 2.28 3.92
C GLU A 21 -8.09 2.03 5.12
N ARG A 22 -8.81 0.90 5.14
CA ARG A 22 -9.65 0.54 6.28
C ARG A 22 -8.81 0.34 7.54
N LYS A 23 -7.72 -0.41 7.43
CA LYS A 23 -6.82 -0.68 8.56
C LYS A 23 -6.17 0.59 9.11
N TRP A 24 -5.72 1.47 8.22
CA TRP A 24 -5.18 2.78 8.57
C TRP A 24 -6.24 3.65 9.27
N LYS A 25 -7.48 3.66 8.77
CA LYS A 25 -8.56 4.40 9.43
C LYS A 25 -8.86 3.87 10.83
N GLU A 26 -8.96 2.55 11.00
CA GLU A 26 -9.12 1.92 12.31
C GLU A 26 -7.99 2.30 13.27
N ALA A 27 -6.75 2.37 12.77
CA ALA A 27 -5.61 2.81 13.56
C ALA A 27 -5.65 4.31 13.90
N MET A 28 -5.99 5.16 12.94
CA MET A 28 -6.18 6.59 13.15
C MET A 28 -7.25 6.87 14.21
N ASP A 29 -8.36 6.13 14.19
CA ASP A 29 -9.45 6.27 15.17
C ASP A 29 -9.00 5.82 16.58
N ARG A 30 -8.06 4.88 16.69
CA ARG A 30 -7.60 4.31 17.97
C ARG A 30 -6.43 5.06 18.60
N TRP A 31 -5.40 5.42 17.83
CA TRP A 31 -4.17 6.05 18.35
C TRP A 31 -4.00 7.52 17.92
N GLY A 32 -4.64 7.93 16.82
CA GLY A 32 -4.52 9.29 16.29
C GLY A 32 -3.29 9.51 15.39
N PRO A 33 -3.19 10.71 14.78
CA PRO A 33 -2.23 10.98 13.70
C PRO A 33 -0.76 11.03 14.12
N ASN A 34 -0.49 11.28 15.40
CA ASN A 34 0.87 11.48 15.91
C ASN A 34 1.50 10.21 16.50
N GLU A 35 0.79 9.08 16.46
CA GLU A 35 1.33 7.81 16.95
C GLU A 35 2.51 7.37 16.07
N PRO A 36 3.69 7.06 16.67
CA PRO A 36 4.84 6.58 15.94
C PRO A 36 4.59 5.22 15.27
N VAL A 37 5.16 5.02 14.10
CA VAL A 37 5.11 3.75 13.36
C VAL A 37 6.46 3.44 12.72
N GLY A 38 6.79 2.17 12.58
CA GLY A 38 8.03 1.75 11.94
C GLY A 38 8.34 0.28 12.20
N PHE A 39 9.46 -0.16 11.64
CA PHE A 39 10.00 -1.50 11.88
C PHE A 39 11.17 -1.43 12.87
N PRO A 40 11.43 -2.52 13.62
CA PRO A 40 12.61 -2.60 14.48
C PRO A 40 13.90 -2.57 13.66
N GLU A 41 14.97 -2.07 14.27
CA GLU A 41 16.35 -2.14 13.76
C GLU A 41 16.57 -1.57 12.34
N THR A 42 15.77 -0.59 11.91
CA THR A 42 15.96 0.10 10.63
C THR A 42 16.07 1.62 10.80
N ALA A 43 16.94 2.23 10.00
CA ALA A 43 17.05 3.68 9.84
C ALA A 43 16.38 4.18 8.54
N TYR A 44 15.62 3.32 7.87
CA TYR A 44 15.03 3.59 6.55
C TYR A 44 13.50 3.73 6.58
N TYR A 45 12.93 4.14 7.71
CA TYR A 45 11.49 4.33 7.88
C TYR A 45 10.70 3.06 7.47
N LEU A 46 9.75 3.20 6.54
CA LEU A 46 9.14 2.11 5.80
C LEU A 46 9.94 1.90 4.49
N PRO A 47 10.80 0.87 4.39
CA PRO A 47 11.86 0.80 3.38
C PRO A 47 11.39 0.80 1.92
N VAL A 48 10.27 0.16 1.59
CA VAL A 48 9.77 0.13 0.20
C VAL A 48 9.21 1.49 -0.20
N ILE A 49 8.39 2.08 0.66
CA ILE A 49 7.85 3.43 0.48
C ILE A 49 8.98 4.46 0.39
N TYR A 50 9.94 4.42 1.32
CA TYR A 50 11.06 5.35 1.32
C TYR A 50 11.95 5.17 0.09
N GLY A 51 12.26 3.93 -0.28
CA GLY A 51 13.11 3.63 -1.42
C GLY A 51 12.54 4.07 -2.77
N ILE A 52 11.21 4.03 -2.95
CA ILE A 52 10.56 4.38 -4.23
C ILE A 52 10.06 5.84 -4.25
N LEU A 53 9.51 6.32 -3.14
CA LEU A 53 8.84 7.64 -3.09
C LEU A 53 9.66 8.70 -2.36
N GLY A 54 10.69 8.32 -1.60
CA GLY A 54 11.47 9.24 -0.76
C GLY A 54 10.68 9.85 0.40
N ILE A 55 9.53 9.26 0.75
CA ILE A 55 8.66 9.75 1.83
C ILE A 55 9.09 9.10 3.15
N PRO A 56 9.58 9.88 4.13
CA PRO A 56 9.86 9.36 5.47
C PRO A 56 8.53 9.23 6.23
N VAL A 57 8.05 7.99 6.40
CA VAL A 57 6.86 7.71 7.22
C VAL A 57 7.31 7.44 8.64
N GLU A 58 6.99 8.34 9.57
CA GLU A 58 7.38 8.25 10.98
C GLU A 58 6.19 8.05 11.92
N LYS A 59 5.01 8.52 11.49
CA LYS A 59 3.76 8.45 12.27
C LYS A 59 2.57 8.07 11.39
N LEU A 60 1.48 7.62 12.02
CA LEU A 60 0.25 7.22 11.31
C LEU A 60 -0.27 8.29 10.34
N GLY A 61 -0.17 9.57 10.67
CA GLY A 61 -0.62 10.67 9.81
C GLY A 61 0.12 10.75 8.46
N ASP A 62 1.38 10.34 8.40
CA ASP A 62 2.20 10.44 7.19
C ASP A 62 1.76 9.42 6.12
N MET A 63 1.16 8.30 6.56
CA MET A 63 0.65 7.25 5.67
C MET A 63 -0.47 7.75 4.75
N GLU A 64 -1.19 8.81 5.10
CA GLU A 64 -2.27 9.36 4.26
C GLU A 64 -1.77 9.76 2.87
N GLN A 65 -0.57 10.38 2.80
CA GLN A 65 0.03 10.77 1.53
C GLN A 65 0.33 9.54 0.66
N VAL A 66 0.79 8.45 1.27
CA VAL A 66 1.12 7.21 0.57
C VAL A 66 -0.16 6.54 0.04
N LEU A 67 -1.23 6.46 0.86
CA LEU A 67 -2.52 5.92 0.43
C LEU A 67 -3.13 6.71 -0.75
N LYS A 68 -3.00 8.04 -0.74
CA LYS A 68 -3.39 8.90 -1.88
C LYS A 68 -2.59 8.55 -3.15
N ILE A 69 -1.30 8.26 -3.02
CA ILE A 69 -0.47 7.81 -4.14
C ILE A 69 -0.91 6.43 -4.64
N CYS A 70 -1.19 5.48 -3.74
CA CYS A 70 -1.73 4.17 -4.10
C CYS A 70 -3.01 4.30 -4.95
N ARG A 71 -3.96 5.15 -4.52
CA ARG A 71 -5.19 5.40 -5.29
C ARG A 71 -4.94 5.99 -6.67
N ARG A 72 -3.93 6.85 -6.83
CA ARG A 72 -3.53 7.40 -8.12
C ARG A 72 -2.86 6.38 -9.04
N LEU A 73 -2.13 5.42 -8.46
CA LEU A 73 -1.46 4.34 -9.20
C LEU A 73 -2.43 3.24 -9.65
N LEU A 74 -3.57 3.06 -8.99
CA LEU A 74 -4.55 2.06 -9.39
C LEU A 74 -5.15 2.39 -10.77
N PRO A 75 -4.87 1.58 -11.80
CA PRO A 75 -5.42 1.81 -13.12
C PRO A 75 -6.90 1.41 -13.18
N PRO A 76 -7.67 1.93 -14.15
CA PRO A 76 -9.03 1.46 -14.36
C PRO A 76 -9.05 -0.05 -14.68
N PRO A 77 -10.16 -0.74 -14.39
CA PRO A 77 -10.33 -2.14 -14.75
C PRO A 77 -10.07 -2.40 -16.24
N VAL A 78 -9.45 -3.54 -16.54
CA VAL A 78 -9.13 -3.95 -17.91
C VAL A 78 -10.42 -4.10 -18.73
N ARG A 79 -10.51 -3.38 -19.85
CA ARG A 79 -11.67 -3.41 -20.75
C ARG A 79 -11.83 -4.79 -21.39
N GLU A 80 -13.08 -5.24 -21.49
CA GLU A 80 -13.41 -6.56 -22.04
C GLU A 80 -13.16 -6.65 -23.56
N ARG A 81 -13.53 -5.61 -24.33
CA ARG A 81 -13.51 -5.67 -25.80
C ARG A 81 -12.33 -4.94 -26.44
N CYS A 82 -11.42 -4.38 -25.65
CA CYS A 82 -10.32 -3.55 -26.14
C CYS A 82 -8.96 -4.07 -25.65
N HIS A 83 -8.08 -4.38 -26.59
CA HIS A 83 -6.70 -4.80 -26.33
C HIS A 83 -5.77 -3.59 -26.24
N LEU A 84 -5.74 -2.94 -25.07
CA LEU A 84 -4.70 -1.97 -24.73
C LEU A 84 -3.49 -2.69 -24.09
N PRO A 85 -2.28 -2.11 -24.12
CA PRO A 85 -1.14 -2.66 -23.38
C PRO A 85 -1.44 -2.73 -21.88
N TYR A 86 -1.40 -3.93 -21.29
CA TYR A 86 -1.75 -4.15 -19.88
C TYR A 86 -0.55 -4.23 -18.94
N LEU A 87 0.67 -4.27 -19.48
CA LEU A 87 1.88 -4.45 -18.67
C LEU A 87 2.10 -3.27 -17.71
N ALA A 88 2.20 -2.04 -18.23
CA ALA A 88 2.44 -0.87 -17.39
C ALA A 88 1.34 -0.67 -16.32
N PRO A 89 0.03 -0.71 -16.66
CA PRO A 89 -1.04 -0.66 -15.66
C PRO A 89 -0.93 -1.75 -14.59
N ALA A 90 -0.58 -2.99 -14.97
CA ALA A 90 -0.41 -4.07 -14.01
C ALA A 90 0.81 -3.86 -13.09
N LEU A 91 1.89 -3.25 -13.60
CA LEU A 91 3.05 -2.87 -12.79
C LEU A 91 2.71 -1.76 -11.81
N ASP A 92 1.98 -0.72 -12.24
CA ASP A 92 1.52 0.36 -11.35
C ASP A 92 0.62 -0.17 -10.24
N ALA A 93 -0.30 -1.09 -10.57
CA ALA A 93 -1.14 -1.78 -9.59
C ALA A 93 -0.31 -2.63 -8.62
N GLY A 94 0.74 -3.30 -9.10
CA GLY A 94 1.69 -4.04 -8.25
C GLY A 94 2.44 -3.12 -7.29
N MET A 95 2.88 -1.95 -7.74
CA MET A 95 3.55 -0.97 -6.89
C MET A 95 2.63 -0.43 -5.79
N ALA A 96 1.38 -0.09 -6.14
CA ALA A 96 0.36 0.30 -5.16
C ALA A 96 0.12 -0.79 -4.10
N THR A 97 0.20 -2.07 -4.52
CA THR A 97 0.06 -3.21 -3.62
C THR A 97 1.21 -3.31 -2.64
N PHE A 98 2.47 -3.11 -3.08
CA PHE A 98 3.62 -3.12 -2.17
C PHE A 98 3.51 -2.04 -1.09
N PHE A 99 3.15 -0.82 -1.47
CA PHE A 99 2.97 0.27 -0.50
C PHE A 99 1.83 -0.02 0.48
N ALA A 100 0.72 -0.57 -0.01
CA ALA A 100 -0.43 -0.90 0.83
C ALA A 100 -0.12 -2.02 1.83
N GLU A 101 0.57 -3.08 1.42
CA GLU A 101 0.98 -4.15 2.32
C GLU A 101 2.00 -3.67 3.36
N GLU A 102 2.97 -2.84 2.97
CA GLU A 102 3.94 -2.28 3.93
C GLU A 102 3.25 -1.39 4.99
N ILE A 103 2.22 -0.62 4.62
CA ILE A 103 1.37 0.12 5.57
C ILE A 103 0.63 -0.84 6.52
N ILE A 104 0.00 -1.89 5.98
CA ILE A 104 -0.71 -2.88 6.80
C ILE A 104 0.23 -3.53 7.81
N GLU A 105 1.45 -3.85 7.38
CA GLU A 105 2.45 -4.50 8.21
C GLU A 105 3.00 -3.55 9.28
N ALA A 106 3.30 -2.29 8.93
CA ALA A 106 3.69 -1.28 9.91
C ALA A 106 2.62 -1.07 10.99
N ILE A 107 1.34 -1.08 10.61
CA ILE A 107 0.23 -1.01 11.58
C ILE A 107 0.16 -2.29 12.43
N ARG A 108 0.45 -3.47 11.88
CA ARG A 108 0.51 -4.71 12.67
C ARG A 108 1.61 -4.63 13.73
N TYR A 109 2.79 -4.11 13.38
CA TYR A 109 3.87 -3.91 14.36
C TYR A 109 3.49 -2.92 15.46
N LEU A 110 2.65 -1.91 15.17
CA LEU A 110 2.08 -1.03 16.19
C LEU A 110 1.05 -1.76 17.09
N GLU A 111 0.21 -2.60 16.49
CA GLU A 111 -0.87 -3.31 17.19
C GLU A 111 -0.40 -4.48 18.05
N GLU A 112 0.52 -5.26 17.49
CA GLU A 112 1.01 -6.54 17.99
C GLU A 112 2.54 -6.57 17.81
N PRO A 113 3.31 -5.82 18.64
CA PRO A 113 4.76 -5.70 18.47
C PRO A 113 5.50 -7.05 18.47
N ASP A 114 4.99 -8.02 19.21
CA ASP A 114 5.58 -9.35 19.37
C ASP A 114 4.98 -10.40 18.41
N PHE A 115 4.26 -10.00 17.36
CA PHE A 115 3.55 -10.95 16.48
C PHE A 115 4.48 -12.01 15.84
N TYR A 116 5.74 -11.65 15.59
CA TYR A 116 6.73 -12.50 14.91
C TYR A 116 7.93 -12.91 15.78
N THR A 117 7.93 -12.58 17.07
CA THR A 117 9.05 -12.84 17.99
C THR A 117 8.59 -13.66 19.18
#